data_AF-A0A8X7V676-F1
#
_entry.id   AF-A0A8X7V676-F1
#
_cell.length_a   1.000
_cell.length_b   1.000
_cell.length_c   1.000
_cell.angle_alpha   90.00
_cell.angle_beta   90.00
_cell.angle_gamma   90.00
#
_symmetry.space_group_name_H-M   'P 1'
#
loop_
_entity.id
_entity.type
_entity.pdbx_description
1 polymer ?
#
loop_
_entity_poly.entity_id
_entity_poly.type
_entity_poly.pdbx_seq_one_letter_code
_entity_poly.pdbx_strand_id
1 'polypeptide(L)'
;MNRGFPSNCGCGAGITTFTSGTQENSGRPFFRCETRGEPKVEVHETELGKVKSEIKELMEIALNNKIKIQKNKVVIKGLVVYACIVTVVFGAYVLF
;
A
#
# COMPACT_ATOMS: atom_id res chain seq x y z
N MET A 1 5.59 18.01 46.46
CA MET A 1 4.23 18.61 46.51
C MET A 1 3.58 18.44 45.13
N ASN A 2 2.68 17.47 44.95
CA ASN A 2 1.98 17.19 43.68
C ASN A 2 0.48 17.56 43.75
N ARG A 3 0.14 18.70 44.35
CA ARG A 3 -1.26 19.12 44.48
C ARG A 3 -1.67 19.83 43.18
N GLY A 4 -2.18 19.08 42.21
CA GLY A 4 -2.71 19.63 40.95
C GLY A 4 -2.66 18.69 39.74
N PHE A 5 -1.81 17.66 39.76
CA PHE A 5 -1.78 16.64 38.70
C PHE A 5 -2.62 15.43 39.10
N PRO A 6 -3.49 14.91 38.22
CA PRO A 6 -4.26 13.70 38.52
C PRO A 6 -3.32 12.50 38.57
N SER A 7 -3.57 11.52 39.45
CA SER A 7 -2.76 10.29 39.49
C SER A 7 -2.99 9.40 38.26
N ASN A 8 -4.18 9.47 37.66
CA ASN A 8 -4.58 8.74 36.47
C ASN A 8 -5.29 9.67 35.50
N CYS A 9 -5.24 9.36 34.21
CA CYS A 9 -6.05 10.02 33.21
C CYS A 9 -7.54 9.69 33.40
N GLY A 10 -8.45 10.52 32.86
CA GLY A 10 -9.89 10.26 32.89
C GLY A 10 -10.32 8.96 32.19
N CYS A 11 -9.43 8.31 31.42
CA CYS A 11 -9.64 6.98 30.85
C CYS A 11 -9.15 5.83 31.75
N GLY A 12 -8.61 6.11 32.95
CA GLY A 12 -8.10 5.11 33.89
C GLY A 12 -6.63 4.70 33.70
N ALA A 13 -5.95 5.18 32.65
CA ALA A 13 -4.53 4.91 32.41
C ALA A 13 -3.61 5.83 33.25
N GLY A 14 -2.34 5.44 33.38
CA GLY A 14 -1.31 6.25 34.02
C GLY A 14 -1.05 7.57 33.29
N ILE A 15 -0.35 8.48 33.99
CA ILE A 15 0.08 9.75 33.42
C ILE A 15 1.59 9.91 33.52
N THR A 16 2.19 10.51 32.50
CA THR A 16 3.59 10.95 32.53
C THR A 16 3.63 12.46 32.62
N THR A 17 4.41 12.99 33.57
CA THR A 17 4.57 14.44 33.77
C THR A 17 5.82 14.92 33.05
N PHE A 18 5.68 16.01 32.29
CA PHE A 18 6.73 16.67 31.55
C PHE A 18 6.87 18.12 32.02
N THR A 19 8.04 18.71 31.79
CA THR A 19 8.29 20.13 32.02
C THR A 19 8.55 20.82 30.70
N SER A 20 7.86 21.93 30.43
CA SER A 20 8.05 22.69 29.20
C SER A 20 9.43 23.36 29.16
N GLY A 21 10.14 23.17 28.04
CA GLY A 21 11.43 23.81 27.77
C GLY A 21 11.35 24.98 26.79
N THR A 22 10.15 25.44 26.43
CA THR A 22 9.97 26.56 25.49
C THR A 22 10.30 27.90 26.15
N GLN A 23 10.79 28.88 25.39
CA GLN A 23 11.13 30.21 25.93
C GLN A 23 9.92 30.94 26.51
N GLU A 24 8.75 30.80 25.87
CA GLU A 24 7.50 31.45 26.30
C GLU A 24 6.89 30.83 27.58
N ASN A 25 7.16 29.56 27.86
CA ASN A 25 6.51 28.82 28.93
C ASN A 25 7.48 27.85 29.62
N SER A 26 8.68 28.34 29.93
CA SER A 26 9.75 27.53 30.52
C SER A 26 9.38 27.09 31.93
N GLY A 27 9.66 25.83 32.26
CA GLY A 27 9.47 25.30 33.60
C GLY A 27 8.02 24.93 33.96
N ARG A 28 7.04 25.21 33.09
CA ARG A 28 5.64 24.87 33.38
C ARG A 28 5.41 23.36 33.21
N PRO A 29 4.95 22.65 34.25
CA PRO A 29 4.67 21.24 34.14
C PRO A 29 3.35 21.00 33.37
N PHE A 30 3.30 19.90 32.64
CA PHE A 30 2.10 19.40 31.95
C PHE A 30 2.12 17.87 31.97
N PHE A 31 0.96 17.23 31.81
CA PHE A 31 0.87 15.76 31.78
C PHE A 31 0.41 15.28 30.41
N ARG A 32 0.84 14.07 30.02
CA ARG A 32 0.24 13.29 28.95
C ARG A 32 -0.30 11.99 29.51
N CYS A 33 -1.40 11.53 28.92
CA CYS A 33 -1.88 10.18 29.16
C CYS A 33 -0.99 9.20 28.39
N GLU A 34 -0.55 8.14 29.04
CA GLU A 34 0.30 7.11 28.43
C GLU A 34 -0.39 6.49 27.20
N THR A 35 -1.69 6.22 27.30
CA THR A 35 -2.46 5.63 26.19
C THR A 35 -2.87 6.61 25.09
N ARG A 36 -2.76 7.93 25.31
CA ARG A 36 -3.01 8.94 24.27
C ARG A 36 -1.72 9.50 23.66
N GLY A 37 -0.56 9.04 24.13
CA GLY A 37 0.76 9.57 23.78
C GLY A 37 1.56 8.70 22.80
N GLU A 38 1.20 7.43 22.63
CA GLU A 38 1.90 6.56 21.68
C GLU A 38 1.53 6.96 20.25
N PRO A 39 2.50 7.36 19.43
CA PRO A 39 2.23 7.63 18.04
C PRO A 39 1.83 6.29 17.41
N LYS A 40 0.92 6.34 16.45
CA LYS A 40 0.40 5.22 15.63
C LYS A 40 1.48 4.41 14.87
N VAL A 41 2.73 4.38 15.31
CA VAL A 41 3.92 3.91 14.58
C VAL A 41 3.98 2.39 14.55
N GLU A 42 3.72 1.68 15.66
CA GLU A 42 3.80 0.20 15.68
C GLU A 42 2.66 -0.47 14.91
N VAL A 43 1.45 0.08 15.00
CA VAL A 43 0.29 -0.37 14.20
C VAL A 43 0.48 0.00 12.72
N HIS A 44 1.14 1.13 12.41
CA HIS A 44 1.46 1.45 11.02
C HIS A 44 2.52 0.52 10.43
N GLU A 45 3.55 0.13 11.18
CA GLU A 45 4.64 -0.70 10.65
C GLU A 45 4.17 -2.11 10.26
N THR A 46 3.29 -2.71 11.07
CA THR A 46 2.70 -4.02 10.79
C THR A 46 1.75 -3.99 9.58
N GLU A 47 0.90 -2.97 9.49
CA GLU A 47 0.00 -2.78 8.35
C GLU A 47 0.76 -2.36 7.08
N LEU A 48 1.82 -1.55 7.18
CA LEU A 48 2.73 -1.25 6.07
C LEU A 48 3.37 -2.53 5.52
N GLY A 49 3.76 -3.45 6.40
CA GLY A 49 4.35 -4.73 6.03
C GLY A 49 3.41 -5.57 5.18
N LYS A 50 2.14 -5.71 5.61
CA LYS A 50 1.11 -6.43 4.86
C LYS A 50 0.80 -5.77 3.52
N VAL A 51 0.60 -4.45 3.52
CA VAL A 51 0.33 -3.69 2.29
C VAL A 51 1.51 -3.79 1.31
N LYS A 52 2.75 -3.82 1.80
CA LYS A 52 3.94 -3.99 0.97
C LYS A 52 4.03 -5.38 0.34
N SER A 53 3.64 -6.44 1.05
CA SER A 53 3.55 -7.78 0.44
C SER A 53 2.46 -7.85 -0.61
N GLU A 54 1.27 -7.31 -0.34
CA GLU A 54 0.16 -7.29 -1.30
C GLU A 54 0.51 -6.52 -2.57
N ILE A 55 1.18 -5.36 -2.44
CA ILE A 55 1.68 -4.59 -3.59
C ILE A 55 2.66 -5.41 -4.43
N LYS A 56 3.56 -6.18 -3.79
CA LYS A 56 4.56 -7.00 -4.48
C LYS A 56 3.90 -8.12 -5.29
N GLU A 57 2.92 -8.81 -4.71
CA GLU A 57 2.17 -9.87 -5.38
C GLU A 57 1.33 -9.31 -6.55
N LEU A 58 0.63 -8.19 -6.33
CA LEU A 58 -0.13 -7.51 -7.38
C LEU A 58 0.76 -7.07 -8.55
N MET A 59 1.96 -6.57 -8.27
CA MET A 59 2.92 -6.17 -9.31
C MET A 59 3.37 -7.37 -10.15
N GLU A 60 3.62 -8.52 -9.53
CA GLU A 60 4.00 -9.75 -10.24
C GLU A 60 2.86 -10.26 -11.14
N ILE A 61 1.62 -10.26 -10.63
CA ILE A 61 0.43 -10.61 -11.41
C ILE A 61 0.27 -9.67 -12.61
N ALA A 62 0.42 -8.36 -12.40
CA ALA A 62 0.30 -7.35 -13.46
C ALA A 62 1.36 -7.54 -14.55
N LEU A 63 2.61 -7.82 -14.17
CA LEU A 63 3.71 -8.06 -15.11
C LEU A 63 3.48 -9.34 -15.92
N ASN A 64 3.08 -10.44 -15.27
CA ASN A 64 2.77 -11.70 -15.94
C ASN A 64 1.59 -11.58 -16.90
N ASN A 65 0.52 -10.88 -16.51
CA ASN A 65 -0.64 -10.62 -17.38
C ASN A 65 -0.26 -9.74 -18.58
N LYS A 66 0.58 -8.72 -18.38
CA LYS A 66 1.09 -7.89 -19.48
C LYS A 66 1.87 -8.73 -20.50
N ILE A 67 2.72 -9.67 -20.05
CA ILE A 67 3.44 -10.59 -20.94
C ILE A 67 2.47 -11.50 -21.70
N LYS A 68 1.48 -12.09 -21.02
CA LYS A 68 0.46 -12.95 -21.66
C LYS A 68 -0.33 -12.19 -22.73
N ILE A 69 -0.76 -10.96 -22.44
CA ILE A 69 -1.46 -10.11 -23.39
C ILE A 69 -0.59 -9.81 -24.62
N GLN A 70 0.69 -9.47 -24.41
CA GLN A 70 1.61 -9.21 -25.52
C GLN A 70 1.82 -10.46 -26.39
N LYS A 71 2.01 -11.63 -25.77
CA LYS A 71 2.13 -12.91 -26.50
C LYS A 71 0.86 -13.20 -27.31
N ASN A 72 -0.32 -13.10 -26.69
CA ASN A 72 -1.59 -13.33 -27.38
C ASN A 72 -1.79 -12.35 -28.54
N LYS A 73 -1.41 -11.08 -28.37
CA LYS A 73 -1.47 -10.08 -29.45
C LYS A 73 -0.62 -10.46 -30.65
N VAL A 74 0.58 -11.01 -30.42
CA VAL A 74 1.46 -11.50 -31.50
C VAL A 74 0.86 -12.74 -32.18
N VAL A 75 0.36 -13.70 -31.39
CA VAL A 75 -0.27 -14.92 -31.92
C VAL A 75 -1.49 -14.60 -32.78
N ILE A 76 -2.36 -13.70 -32.33
CA ILE A 76 -3.55 -13.27 -33.08
C ILE A 76 -3.16 -12.64 -34.42
N LYS A 77 -2.15 -11.76 -34.43
CA LYS A 77 -1.64 -11.17 -35.68
C LYS A 77 -1.14 -12.24 -36.65
N GLY A 78 -0.41 -13.25 -36.15
CA GLY A 78 0.05 -14.36 -36.98
C GLY A 78 -1.09 -15.19 -37.57
N LEU A 79 -2.11 -15.50 -36.77
CA LEU A 79 -3.29 -16.24 -37.22
C LEU A 79 -4.08 -15.49 -38.31
N VAL A 80 -4.21 -14.16 -38.18
CA VAL A 80 -4.87 -13.33 -39.21
C VAL A 80 -4.12 -13.40 -40.53
N VAL A 81 -2.78 -13.27 -40.51
CA VAL A 81 -1.97 -13.38 -41.73
C VAL A 81 -2.09 -14.77 -42.35
N TYR A 82 -2.03 -15.83 -41.54
CA TYR A 82 -2.19 -17.20 -42.02
C TYR A 82 -3.57 -17.41 -42.68
N ALA A 83 -4.64 -16.94 -42.05
CA ALA A 83 -5.98 -17.01 -42.61
C ALA A 83 -6.08 -16.29 -43.96
N CYS A 84 -5.49 -15.09 -44.10
CA CYS A 84 -5.44 -14.37 -45.37
C CYS A 84 -4.70 -15.14 -46.48
N ILE A 85 -3.61 -15.82 -46.15
CA ILE A 85 -2.88 -16.62 -47.14
C ILE A 85 -3.75 -17.81 -47.60
N VAL A 86 -4.37 -18.52 -46.65
CA VAL A 86 -5.24 -19.65 -46.95
C VAL A 86 -6.42 -19.23 -47.83
N THR A 87 -7.06 -18.09 -47.55
CA THR A 87 -8.18 -17.60 -48.37
C THR A 87 -7.75 -17.22 -49.78
N VAL A 88 -6.57 -16.61 -49.95
CA VAL A 88 -6.04 -16.26 -51.28
C VAL A 88 -5.68 -17.51 -52.07
N VAL A 89 -4.98 -18.47 -51.48
CA VAL A 89 -4.59 -19.73 -52.13
C VAL A 89 -5.81 -20.55 -52.50
N PHE A 90 -6.77 -20.69 -51.59
CA PHE A 90 -8.02 -21.41 -51.85
C PHE A 90 -8.84 -20.71 -52.94
N GLY A 91 -8.94 -19.38 -52.91
CA GLY A 91 -9.60 -18.61 -53.95
C GLY A 91 -8.96 -18.81 -55.32
N ALA A 92 -7.63 -18.80 -55.40
CA ALA A 92 -6.92 -19.07 -56.64
C ALA A 92 -7.14 -20.51 -57.15
N TYR A 93 -7.16 -21.50 -56.24
CA TYR A 93 -7.42 -22.90 -56.57
C TYR A 93 -8.84 -23.13 -57.12
N VAL A 94 -9.85 -22.44 -56.58
CA VAL A 94 -11.24 -22.57 -57.03
C VAL A 94 -11.49 -21.84 -58.36
N LEU A 95 -10.71 -20.78 -58.64
CA LEU A 95 -10.86 -19.97 -59.87
C LEU A 95 -10.12 -20.53 -61.09
N PHE A 96 -9.23 -21.51 -60.91
CA PHE A 96 -8.48 -22.19 -61.98
C PHE A 96 -9.01 -23.61 -62.20
#